data_AF-A4C1X0-F1
#
_entry.id   AF-A4C1X0-F1
#
_cell.length_a   1.000
_cell.length_b   1.000
_cell.length_c   1.000
_cell.angle_alpha   90.00
_cell.angle_beta   90.00
_cell.angle_gamma   90.00
#
_symmetry.space_group_name_H-M   'P 1'
#
loop_
_entity.id
_entity.type
_entity.pdbx_description
1 polymer ?
#
loop_
_entity_poly.entity_id
_entity_poly.type
_entity_poly.pdbx_seq_one_letter_code
_entity_poly.pdbx_strand_id
1 'polypeptide(L)' 'MYFVQAIANIMSENKYIDDLGVEYDTQADYCNSPNLDFDIIYNYLARGKRTPQNIEEKTWQKGGKQPLRNGGDDISFD' A
#
# COMPACT_ATOMS: atom_id res chain seq x y z
N MET A 1 -23.34 -2.55 39.30
CA MET A 1 -24.03 -2.08 38.07
C MET A 1 -22.93 -1.69 37.09
N TYR A 2 -22.55 -2.62 36.22
CA TYR A 2 -21.35 -2.53 35.37
C TYR A 2 -21.68 -1.76 34.08
N PHE A 3 -21.28 -0.50 34.00
CA PHE A 3 -21.39 0.29 32.76
C PHE A 3 -20.11 1.06 32.46
N VAL A 4 -18.96 0.36 32.48
CA VAL A 4 -17.65 0.94 32.08
C VAL A 4 -17.04 0.19 30.89
N GLN A 5 -17.82 -0.60 30.14
CA GLN A 5 -17.28 -1.45 29.07
C GLN A 5 -17.48 -0.93 27.64
N ALA A 6 -18.04 0.26 27.44
CA ALA A 6 -18.52 0.68 26.10
C ALA A 6 -17.72 1.82 25.44
N ILE A 7 -16.46 2.05 25.82
CA ILE A 7 -15.61 3.07 25.15
C ILE A 7 -14.43 2.44 24.37
N ALA A 8 -14.14 1.14 24.56
CA ALA A 8 -13.00 0.49 23.91
C ALA A 8 -13.31 -0.19 22.55
N ASN A 9 -14.58 -0.47 22.24
CA ASN A 9 -14.95 -1.28 21.05
C ASN A 9 -15.26 -0.46 19.79
N ILE A 10 -14.86 0.81 19.76
CA ILE A 10 -14.89 1.64 18.54
C ILE A 10 -13.44 1.89 18.09
N MET A 11 -12.54 0.92 18.27
CA MET A 11 -11.39 0.80 17.39
C MET A 11 -11.90 0.15 16.12
N SER A 12 -12.50 0.98 15.27
CA SER A 12 -12.86 0.72 13.89
C SER A 12 -11.87 -0.25 13.24
N GLU A 13 -12.23 -1.53 13.14
CA GLU A 13 -11.54 -2.55 12.35
C GLU A 13 -11.72 -2.23 10.86
N ASN A 14 -11.20 -1.09 10.41
CA ASN A 14 -11.04 -0.80 8.99
C ASN A 14 -9.87 -1.63 8.50
N LYS A 15 -10.11 -2.94 8.36
CA LYS A 15 -9.21 -3.84 7.66
C LYS A 15 -9.15 -3.42 6.20
N TYR A 16 -7.96 -3.43 5.64
CA TYR A 16 -7.78 -3.21 4.22
C TYR A 16 -8.03 -4.55 3.52
N ILE A 17 -8.82 -4.55 2.46
CA ILE A 17 -9.16 -5.77 1.73
C ILE A 17 -8.71 -5.58 0.28
N ASP A 18 -7.98 -6.55 -0.27
CA ASP A 18 -7.64 -6.55 -1.69
C ASP A 18 -8.77 -7.11 -2.57
N ASP A 19 -8.59 -7.04 -3.89
CA ASP A 19 -9.59 -7.52 -4.85
C ASP A 19 -9.79 -9.06 -4.79
N LEU A 20 -8.94 -9.77 -4.05
CA LEU A 20 -9.01 -11.21 -3.80
C LEU A 20 -9.66 -11.54 -2.45
N GLY A 21 -10.07 -10.53 -1.67
CA GLY A 21 -10.67 -10.70 -0.36
C GLY A 21 -9.68 -10.97 0.78
N VAL A 22 -8.37 -10.73 0.56
CA VAL A 22 -7.35 -10.86 1.62
C VAL A 22 -7.40 -9.62 2.51
N GLU A 23 -7.56 -9.85 3.80
CA GLU A 23 -7.59 -8.79 4.81
C GLU A 23 -6.19 -8.46 5.34
N TYR A 24 -5.94 -7.17 5.55
CA TYR A 24 -4.70 -6.63 6.12
C TYR A 24 -5.02 -5.72 7.31
N ASP A 25 -4.23 -5.85 8.37
CA ASP A 25 -4.40 -5.08 9.60
C ASP A 25 -3.98 -3.61 9.45
N THR A 26 -3.06 -3.32 8.51
CA THR A 26 -2.59 -1.96 8.25
C THR A 26 -2.50 -1.65 6.75
N GLN A 27 -2.54 -0.35 6.43
CA GLN A 27 -2.33 0.11 5.06
C GLN A 27 -0.93 -0.25 4.55
N ALA A 28 0.06 -0.26 5.45
CA ALA A 28 1.42 -0.64 5.09
C ALA A 28 1.48 -2.11 4.68
N ASP A 29 0.78 -3.00 5.38
CA ASP A 29 0.72 -4.43 5.03
C ASP A 29 0.02 -4.63 3.68
N TYR A 30 -1.08 -3.91 3.44
CA TYR A 30 -1.75 -3.90 2.15
C TYR A 30 -0.83 -3.42 1.00
N CYS A 31 -0.14 -2.28 1.17
CA CYS A 31 0.81 -1.78 0.16
C CYS A 31 2.03 -2.69 -0.05
N ASN A 32 2.39 -3.50 0.96
CA ASN A 32 3.45 -4.49 0.90
C ASN A 32 2.93 -5.90 0.57
N SER A 33 1.68 -6.05 0.14
CA SER A 33 1.16 -7.35 -0.29
C SER A 33 1.96 -7.90 -1.49
N PRO A 34 2.30 -9.20 -1.51
CA PRO A 34 2.93 -9.84 -2.67
C PRO A 34 1.94 -10.09 -3.82
N ASN A 35 0.64 -9.94 -3.57
CA ASN A 35 -0.43 -10.24 -4.54
C ASN A 35 -0.88 -9.01 -5.35
N LEU A 36 -0.21 -7.86 -5.16
CA LEU A 36 -0.52 -6.67 -5.93
C LEU A 36 -0.06 -6.82 -7.39
N ASP A 37 -0.83 -6.25 -8.30
CA ASP A 37 -0.43 -6.10 -9.69
C ASP A 37 0.86 -5.28 -9.80
N PHE A 38 1.71 -5.59 -10.78
CA PHE A 38 2.96 -4.87 -11.04
C PHE A 38 2.74 -3.38 -11.26
N ASP A 39 1.64 -2.96 -11.88
CA ASP A 39 1.32 -1.54 -12.09
C ASP A 39 1.06 -0.80 -10.77
N ILE A 40 0.37 -1.48 -9.84
CA ILE A 40 0.09 -0.97 -8.50
C ILE A 40 1.40 -0.93 -7.70
N ILE A 41 2.20 -2.01 -7.75
CA ILE A 41 3.51 -2.09 -7.09
C ILE A 41 4.40 -0.94 -7.56
N TYR A 42 4.48 -0.70 -8.88
CA TYR A 42 5.31 0.36 -9.44
C TYR A 42 4.89 1.74 -8.96
N ASN A 43 3.58 2.04 -9.01
CA ASN A 43 3.03 3.31 -8.51
C ASN A 43 3.28 3.48 -7.00
N TYR A 44 3.11 2.43 -6.20
CA TYR A 44 3.37 2.49 -4.77
C TYR A 44 4.85 2.67 -4.43
N LEU A 45 5.76 2.04 -5.18
CA LEU A 45 7.20 2.24 -5.03
C LEU A 45 7.62 3.66 -5.40
N ALA A 46 7.08 4.18 -6.51
CA ALA A 46 7.38 5.53 -7.00
C ALA A 46 6.90 6.60 -6.01
N ARG A 47 5.69 6.43 -5.44
CA ARG A 47 5.12 7.29 -4.40
C ARG A 47 5.67 7.05 -2.98
N GLY A 48 6.53 6.04 -2.80
CA GLY A 48 7.12 5.70 -1.50
C GLY A 48 6.16 5.07 -0.50
N LYS A 49 5.01 4.55 -0.96
CA LYS A 49 4.02 3.83 -0.13
C LYS A 49 4.44 2.38 0.16
N ARG A 50 5.19 1.77 -0.76
CA ARG A 50 5.71 0.41 -0.64
C ARG A 50 7.22 0.42 -0.37
N THR A 51 7.67 -0.50 0.47
CA THR A 51 9.10 -0.76 0.66
C THR A 51 9.55 -1.82 -0.35
N PRO A 52 10.60 -1.57 -1.15
CA PRO A 52 11.08 -2.55 -2.11
C PRO A 52 11.43 -3.88 -1.45
N GLN A 53 10.80 -4.96 -1.91
CA GLN A 53 10.98 -6.28 -1.30
C GLN A 53 12.08 -7.11 -1.95
N ASN A 54 12.43 -6.80 -3.20
CA ASN A 54 13.45 -7.50 -3.98
C ASN A 54 14.33 -6.51 -4.80
N ILE A 55 15.29 -7.05 -5.54
CA ILE A 55 16.24 -6.25 -6.35
C ILE A 55 15.54 -5.55 -7.53
N GLU A 56 14.54 -6.20 -8.10
CA GLU A 56 13.76 -5.67 -9.22
C GLU A 56 12.94 -4.45 -8.78
N GLU A 57 12.21 -4.54 -7.68
CA GLU A 57 11.45 -3.43 -7.09
C GLU A 57 12.37 -2.25 -6.69
N LYS A 58 13.61 -2.52 -6.26
CA LYS A 58 14.60 -1.45 -6.02
C LYS A 58 14.97 -0.70 -7.31
N THR A 59 14.97 -1.40 -8.44
CA THR A 59 15.24 -0.82 -9.75
C THR A 59 14.04 0.00 -10.23
N TRP A 60 12.83 -0.55 -10.08
CA TRP A 60 11.57 0.16 -10.36
C TRP A 60 11.40 1.42 -9.51
N GLN A 61 11.71 1.36 -8.21
CA GLN A 61 11.65 2.54 -7.35
C GLN A 61 12.58 3.66 -7.84
N LYS A 62 13.78 3.33 -8.31
CA LYS A 62 14.72 4.32 -8.87
C LYS A 62 14.21 4.89 -10.19
N GLY A 63 13.66 4.04 -11.06
CA GLY A 63 13.08 4.43 -12.35
C GLY A 63 11.85 5.31 -12.20
N GLY A 64 10.87 4.89 -11.39
CA GLY A 64 9.60 5.57 -11.19
C GLY A 64 9.69 6.87 -10.39
N LYS A 65 10.71 7.06 -9.55
CA LYS A 65 10.95 8.35 -8.89
C LYS A 65 11.39 9.45 -9.86
N GLN A 66 11.99 9.12 -11.01
CA GLN A 66 12.43 10.13 -11.98
C GLN A 66 11.28 10.93 -12.61
N PRO A 67 10.20 10.31 -13.14
CA PRO A 67 9.08 11.06 -13.71
C PRO A 67 8.28 11.84 -12.67
N LEU A 68 8.01 11.27 -11.49
CA LEU A 68 7.27 11.97 -10.42
C LEU A 68 8.01 13.21 -9.90
N ARG A 69 9.35 13.18 -9.83
CA ARG A 69 10.15 14.33 -9.37
C ARG A 69 10.13 15.50 -10.35
N ASN A 70 9.82 15.23 -11.62
CA ASN A 70 9.68 16.26 -12.66
C ASN A 70 8.22 16.73 -12.83
N GLY A 71 7.31 16.35 -11.93
CA GLY A 71 5.90 16.73 -11.98
C GLY A 71 5.06 15.89 -12.95
N GLY A 72 5.50 14.68 -13.30
CA GLY A 72 4.67 13.72 -14.01
C GLY A 72 3.55 13.17 -13.13
N ASP A 73 2.35 13.06 -13.68
CA ASP A 73 1.25 12.31 -13.06
C ASP A 73 1.48 10.79 -13.21
N ASP A 74 0.65 10.01 -12.51
CA ASP A 74 0.80 8.57 -12.30
C ASP A 74 1.34 7.78 -13.48
N ILE A 75 2.26 6.87 -13.14
CA ILE A 75 3.00 6.07 -14.11
C ILE A 75 2.05 4.96 -14.53
N SER A 76 1.27 5.25 -15.57
CA SER A 76 0.43 4.29 -16.27
C SER A 76 1.33 3.55 -17.26
N PHE A 77 1.46 2.25 -17.07
CA PHE A 77 2.06 1.36 -18.06
C PHE A 77 0.90 0.70 -18.79
N ASP A 78 0.84 0.93 -20.10
CA ASP A 78 -0.16 0.39 -21.04
C ASP A 78 0.38 -0.94 -21.64
#